data_AF-A0A7W4BRC5-F1
#
_entry.id   AF-A0A7W4BRC5-F1
#
_cell.length_a   1.000
_cell.length_b   1.000
_cell.length_c   1.000
_cell.angle_alpha   90.00
_cell.angle_beta   90.00
_cell.angle_gamma   90.00
#
_symmetry.space_group_name_H-M   'P 1'
#
loop_
_entity.id
_entity.type
_entity.pdbx_description
1 polymer ?
#
loop_
_entity_poly.entity_id
_entity_poly.type
_entity_poly.pdbx_seq_one_letter_code
_entity_poly.pdbx_strand_id
1 'polypeptide(L)' 'MELISKATEAGRHAVVIVDGAGWHTIDTVQPFNNIMLIKLPAYSPELNPIEQVWDTATLFI' A
#
# COMPACT_ATOMS: atom_id res chain seq x y z
N MET A 1 -1.57 8.88 3.74
CA MET A 1 -0.31 8.46 4.40
C MET A 1 -0.20 8.94 5.85
N GLU A 2 -0.72 10.13 6.20
CA GLU A 2 -0.67 10.66 7.57
C GLU A 2 -1.17 9.70 8.66
N LEU A 3 -2.33 9.05 8.47
CA LEU A 3 -2.87 8.09 9.45
C LEU A 3 -1.95 6.89 9.67
N ILE A 4 -1.34 6.37 8.60
CA ILE A 4 -0.36 5.28 8.68
C ILE A 4 0.87 5.74 9.45
N SER A 5 1.33 6.97 9.21
CA SER A 5 2.53 7.53 9.86
C SER A 5 2.31 7.66 11.36
N LYS A 6 1.14 8.18 11.77
CA LYS A 6 0.75 8.32 13.17
C LYS A 6 0.52 6.98 13.88
N ALA A 7 0.03 5.98 13.15
CA ALA A 7 -0.20 4.63 13.69
C ALA A 7 1.09 3.79 13.77
N THR A 8 2.16 4.19 13.09
CA THR A 8 3.44 3.48 13.11
C THR A 8 4.17 3.76 14.42
N GLU A 9 4.42 2.71 15.20
CA GLU A 9 5.14 2.81 16.48
C GLU A 9 6.54 3.43 16.32
N ALA A 10 7.00 4.12 17.37
CA ALA A 10 8.34 4.70 17.40
C ALA A 10 9.41 3.62 17.20
N GLY A 11 10.39 3.90 16.33
CA GLY A 11 11.45 2.95 15.96
C GLY A 11 11.05 1.93 14.88
N ARG A 12 9.82 1.97 14.37
CA ARG A 12 9.39 1.17 13.20
C ARG A 12 9.30 2.03 11.93
N HIS A 13 9.33 1.34 10.80
CA HIS A 13 9.13 1.94 9.48
C HIS A 13 8.01 1.21 8.74
N ALA A 14 7.02 1.95 8.28
CA ALA A 14 5.89 1.40 7.54
C ALA A 14 6.25 1.26 6.07
N VAL A 15 5.93 0.11 5.47
CA VAL A 15 6.06 -0.11 4.04
C VAL A 15 4.66 -0.30 3.47
N VAL A 16 4.30 0.54 2.50
CA VAL A 16 2.99 0.50 1.83
C VAL A 16 3.20 -0.01 0.41
N ILE A 17 2.64 -1.18 0.12
CA ILE A 17 2.66 -1.80 -1.21
C ILE A 17 1.44 -1.29 -1.98
N VAL A 18 1.65 -0.79 -3.19
CA VAL A 18 0.59 -0.23 -4.03
C VAL A 18 0.72 -0.66 -5.49
N ASP A 19 -0.39 -0.68 -6.19
CA ASP A 19 -0.44 -0.99 -7.62
C ASP A 19 -0.07 0.22 -8.52
N GLY A 20 -0.29 0.05 -9.81
CA GLY A 20 0.00 1.04 -10.85
C GLY A 20 -0.88 2.29 -10.87
N ALA A 21 -1.94 2.40 -10.06
CA ALA A 21 -2.95 3.45 -10.21
C ALA A 21 -2.34 4.87 -10.21
N GLY A 22 -2.93 5.77 -11.02
CA GLY A 22 -2.36 7.10 -11.27
C GLY A 22 -2.21 7.98 -10.03
N TRP A 23 -2.99 7.73 -8.98
CA TRP A 23 -2.90 8.42 -7.70
C TRP A 23 -1.90 7.79 -6.71
N HIS A 24 -1.29 6.65 -7.05
CA HIS A 24 -0.23 6.02 -6.27
C HIS A 24 1.12 6.59 -6.68
N THR A 25 1.41 7.78 -6.20
CA THR A 25 2.60 8.56 -6.51
C THR A 25 3.52 8.69 -5.29
N ILE A 26 4.83 8.82 -5.52
CA ILE A 26 5.83 8.78 -4.44
C ILE A 26 5.84 10.05 -3.58
N ASP A 27 5.35 11.17 -4.11
CA ASP A 27 5.15 12.42 -3.38
C ASP A 27 4.16 12.27 -2.22
N THR A 28 3.28 11.26 -2.25
CA THR A 28 2.34 10.99 -1.15
C THR A 28 3.03 10.55 0.15
N VAL A 29 4.28 10.06 0.07
CA VAL A 29 5.08 9.64 1.24
C VAL A 29 6.23 10.58 1.59
N GLN A 30 6.62 11.51 0.71
CA GLN A 30 7.73 12.45 0.96
C GLN A 30 7.63 13.27 2.26
N PRO A 31 6.44 13.68 2.74
CA PRO A 31 6.33 14.41 3.99
C PRO A 31 6.65 13.59 5.26
N PHE A 32 6.79 12.26 5.14
CA PHE A 32 6.94 11.34 6.28
C PHE A 32 8.30 10.65 6.24
N ASN A 33 8.98 10.58 7.39
CA ASN A 33 10.28 9.91 7.52
C ASN A 33 10.18 8.43 7.92
N ASN A 34 8.98 7.97 8.26
CA ASN A 34 8.70 6.63 8.77
C ASN A 34 7.82 5.79 7.84
N ILE A 35 7.61 6.23 6.59
CA ILE A 35 6.85 5.49 5.58
C ILE A 35 7.65 5.41 4.27
N MET A 36 7.61 4.25 3.63
CA MET A 36 8.05 4.02 2.26
C MET A 36 6.90 3.46 1.42
N LEU A 37 6.85 3.84 0.15
CA LEU A 37 5.92 3.30 -0.83
C LEU A 37 6.68 2.38 -1.79
N ILE A 38 6.18 1.15 -1.99
CA ILE A 38 6.68 0.20 -2.98
C ILE A 38 5.61 0.02 -4.05
N LYS A 39 5.97 0.31 -5.29
CA LYS A 39 5.07 0.14 -6.45
C LYS A 39 5.29 -1.23 -7.07
N LEU A 40 4.20 -1.98 -7.26
CA LEU A 40 4.24 -3.27 -7.92
C LEU A 40 4.47 -3.12 -9.43
N PRO A 41 5.04 -4.15 -10.10
CA PRO A 41 5.10 -4.21 -11.55
C PRO A 41 3.72 -4.08 -12.18
N ALA A 42 3.66 -3.49 -13.37
CA ALA A 42 2.41 -3.38 -14.11
C ALA A 42 1.85 -4.76 -14.46
N TYR A 43 0.53 -4.91 -14.37
CA TYR A 43 -0.20 -6.14 -14.69
C TYR A 43 0.17 -7.36 -13.82
N SER A 44 0.58 -7.14 -12.57
CA SER A 44 0.89 -8.20 -11.59
C SER A 44 -0.10 -8.23 -10.41
N PRO A 45 -1.40 -8.52 -10.64
CA PRO A 45 -2.40 -8.61 -9.56
C PRO A 45 -2.07 -9.71 -8.54
N GLU A 46 -1.40 -10.78 -8.95
CA GLU A 46 -0.98 -11.88 -8.07
C GLU A 46 -0.01 -11.44 -6.95
N LEU A 47 0.64 -10.29 -7.12
CA LEU A 47 1.55 -9.70 -6.13
C LEU A 47 0.84 -8.71 -5.19
N ASN A 48 -0.41 -8.36 -5.45
CA ASN A 48 -1.19 -7.41 -4.67
C ASN A 48 -2.06 -8.17 -3.65
N PRO A 49 -1.73 -8.17 -2.34
CA PRO A 49 -2.44 -9.01 -1.36
C PRO A 49 -3.93 -8.72 -1.23
N ILE A 50 -4.38 -7.50 -1.59
CA ILE A 50 -5.80 -7.14 -1.54
C ILE A 50 -6.64 -7.96 -2.53
N GLU A 51 -6.05 -8.44 -3.64
CA GLU A 51 -6.76 -9.27 -4.63
C GLU A 51 -7.26 -10.57 -3.98
N GLN A 52 -6.49 -11.17 -3.07
CA GLN A 52 -6.93 -12.38 -2.34
C GLN A 52 -8.13 -12.10 -1.41
N VAL A 53 -8.16 -10.91 -0.81
CA VAL A 53 -9.28 -10.48 0.03
C VAL A 53 -10.52 -10.27 -0.84
N TRP A 54 -10.37 -9.67 -2.02
CA TRP A 54 -11.46 -9.49 -2.97
C TRP A 54 -11.97 -10.81 -3.52
N ASP A 55 -11.11 -11.73 -3.93
CA ASP A 55 -11.50 -13.08 -4.36
C ASP A 55 -12.35 -13.79 -3.29
N THR A 56 -11.94 -13.66 -2.03
CA THR A 56 -12.70 -14.20 -0.90
C THR A 56 -14.05 -13.51 -0.76
N ALA A 57 -14.10 -12.17 -0.83
CA ALA A 57 -15.34 -11.40 -0.72
C ALA A 57 -16.31 -11.67 -1.87
N THR A 58 -15.80 -11.90 -3.10
CA THR A 58 -16.59 -12.27 -4.28
C THR A 58 -17.32 -13.59 -4.10
N LEU A 59 -16.79 -14.50 -3.27
CA LEU A 59 -17.46 -15.76 -2.93
C LEU A 59 -18.68 -15.59 -1.99
N PHE A 60 -18.87 -14.40 -1.40
CA PHE A 60 -19.93 -14.09 -0.43
C PHE A 60 -20.95 -13.06 -0.94
N ILE A 61 -20.86 -12.63 -2.21
CA ILE A 61 -21.82 -11.75 -2.88
C ILE A 61 -22.55 -12.45 -4.01
#